data_AF-A0A0J9WW65-F1
#
_entry.id   AF-A0A0J9WW65-F1
#
_cell.length_a   1.000
_cell.length_b   1.000
_cell.length_c   1.000
_cell.angle_alpha   90.00
_cell.angle_beta   90.00
_cell.angle_gamma   90.00
#
_symmetry.space_group_name_H-M   'P 1'
#
loop_
_entity.id
_entity.type
_entity.pdbx_description
1 polymer ?
#
loop_
_entity_poly.entity_id
_entity_poly.type
_entity_poly.pdbx_seq_one_letter_code
_entity_poly.pdbx_strand_id
1 'polypeptide(L)'
;MRYWIGVIAVFANLAESLTSPIIVKGPSCQETNDGAVLVTADCVDSTFNTVIIDAQKDISTPIPHRRISGHFNGSKIDFNIYLPESEWKGRFFQLVYPLQNSTAEDAEIVFGAESGGYTNRVAGGGGYRADAAVAKLSRTIAMNYYEKPKSNIYGYIYGASGGSFVTAGAIENTLNVWQGGIPIVQAVSISDPNNFCLRALAGLTLGSQKDAIVNSVRPGTDTSPFVRLDAVGREALREVTELGIPLDAFEDFEGIAGNRTDFLQTFRTMVIPTIESFDPSYFDDFWTKKGYLGTEKSKLGDFFRTSLYEYNATIQAVKGPTNATRIWHPAYCQVEGRQIKSRNLYGTAR
;
A
#
# COMPACT_ATOMS: atom_id res chain seq x y z
N MET A 1 -3.21 46.71 3.27
CA MET A 1 -4.19 46.15 4.22
C MET A 1 -4.44 44.69 3.88
N ARG A 2 -3.83 43.76 4.63
CA ARG A 2 -4.25 42.36 4.75
C ARG A 2 -3.90 41.94 6.17
N TYR A 3 -4.92 41.80 7.01
CA TYR A 3 -4.80 41.42 8.41
C TYR A 3 -4.43 39.93 8.48
N TRP A 4 -3.25 39.62 9.01
CA TRP A 4 -2.90 38.28 9.48
C TRP A 4 -3.43 38.14 10.90
N ILE A 5 -4.49 37.35 11.10
CA ILE A 5 -4.92 36.94 12.44
C ILE A 5 -4.06 35.73 12.81
N GLY A 6 -2.97 35.99 13.53
CA GLY A 6 -2.18 34.93 14.16
C GLY A 6 -2.99 34.29 15.29
N VAL A 7 -3.40 33.03 15.11
CA VAL A 7 -3.90 32.21 16.21
C VAL A 7 -2.69 31.67 16.96
N ILE A 8 -2.29 32.35 18.03
CA ILE A 8 -1.27 31.87 18.96
C ILE A 8 -1.97 30.88 19.91
N ALA A 9 -1.72 29.59 19.75
CA ALA A 9 -1.98 28.62 20.80
C ALA A 9 -0.83 28.72 21.82
N VAL A 10 -1.10 29.31 22.97
CA VAL A 10 -0.17 29.35 24.11
C VAL A 10 -0.19 27.99 24.78
N PHE A 11 0.91 27.24 24.70
CA PHE A 11 1.14 26.08 25.56
C PHE A 11 2.13 26.50 26.65
N ALA A 12 1.61 26.77 27.84
CA ALA A 12 2.43 26.89 29.04
C ALA A 12 2.81 25.47 29.52
N ASN A 13 4.08 25.33 29.96
CA ASN A 13 4.68 24.19 30.66
C ASN A 13 3.75 23.02 31.02
N LEU A 14 3.85 21.91 30.28
CA LEU A 14 3.12 20.68 30.58
C LEU A 14 4.03 19.67 31.29
N ALA A 15 4.06 19.78 32.61
CA ALA A 15 4.23 18.63 33.49
C ALA A 15 2.88 18.32 34.19
N GLU A 16 1.78 18.30 33.43
CA GLU A 16 0.45 17.92 33.93
C GLU A 16 -0.35 17.12 32.86
N SER A 17 -0.71 15.88 33.21
CA SER A 17 -1.80 15.02 32.68
C SER A 17 -1.94 14.81 31.15
N LEU A 18 -1.44 13.67 30.65
CA LEU A 18 -1.58 13.14 29.27
C LEU A 18 -3.02 12.66 28.91
N THR A 19 -4.10 13.37 29.24
CA THR A 19 -5.46 12.78 29.10
C THR A 19 -6.52 13.65 28.42
N SER A 20 -6.24 14.89 28.04
CA SER A 20 -7.23 15.71 27.34
C SER A 20 -7.07 15.64 25.82
N PRO A 21 -8.15 15.38 25.06
CA PRO A 21 -8.08 15.41 23.60
C PRO A 21 -7.75 16.80 23.09
N ILE A 22 -6.84 16.88 22.14
CA ILE A 22 -6.50 18.08 21.39
C ILE A 22 -7.56 18.22 20.29
N ILE A 23 -8.39 19.26 20.40
CA ILE A 23 -9.37 19.62 19.37
C ILE A 23 -8.73 20.68 18.48
N VAL A 24 -8.37 20.30 17.26
CA VAL A 24 -7.84 21.20 16.24
C VAL A 24 -8.99 22.06 15.71
N LYS A 25 -8.81 23.38 15.77
CA LYS A 25 -9.82 24.36 15.35
C LYS A 25 -9.39 25.06 14.06
N GLY A 26 -10.36 25.34 13.20
CA GLY A 26 -10.15 26.05 11.93
C GLY A 26 -11.37 25.89 11.03
N PRO A 27 -11.38 26.55 9.86
CA PRO A 27 -12.41 26.35 8.85
C PRO A 27 -12.41 24.90 8.35
N SER A 28 -13.56 24.34 8.00
CA SER A 28 -13.64 22.99 7.44
C SER A 28 -12.95 22.91 6.07
N CYS A 29 -12.30 21.78 5.78
CA CYS A 29 -11.79 21.50 4.44
C CYS A 29 -12.93 21.36 3.43
N GLN A 30 -12.68 21.76 2.18
CA GLN A 30 -13.69 21.76 1.11
C GLN A 30 -13.68 20.44 0.36
N GLU A 31 -14.84 20.03 -0.15
CA GLU A 31 -14.94 18.93 -1.11
C GLU A 31 -14.84 19.48 -2.54
N THR A 32 -14.10 18.77 -3.39
CA THR A 32 -13.97 19.04 -4.82
C THR A 32 -15.18 18.46 -5.58
N ASN A 33 -15.34 18.85 -6.84
CA ASN A 33 -16.47 18.40 -7.67
C ASN A 33 -16.50 16.88 -7.92
N ASP A 34 -15.35 16.22 -7.81
CA ASP A 34 -15.17 14.76 -7.90
C ASP A 34 -15.24 14.06 -6.53
N GLY A 35 -15.55 14.80 -5.44
CA GLY A 35 -15.80 14.25 -4.11
C GLY A 35 -14.55 14.04 -3.25
N ALA A 36 -13.37 14.47 -3.70
CA ALA A 36 -12.17 14.46 -2.88
C ALA A 36 -12.17 15.64 -1.87
N VAL A 37 -11.50 15.49 -0.73
CA VAL A 37 -11.40 16.56 0.28
C VAL A 37 -10.14 17.37 0.07
N LEU A 38 -10.25 18.58 -0.48
CA LEU A 38 -9.12 19.48 -0.65
C LEU A 38 -8.61 19.98 0.73
N VAL A 39 -7.44 19.50 1.14
CA VAL A 39 -6.83 19.90 2.43
C VAL A 39 -5.80 21.01 2.23
N THR A 40 -6.05 22.18 2.83
CA THR A 40 -5.13 23.31 2.86
C THR A 40 -4.37 23.37 4.19
N ALA A 41 -3.34 24.22 4.26
CA ALA A 41 -2.58 24.47 5.49
C ALA A 41 -3.45 25.01 6.65
N ASP A 42 -4.55 25.70 6.35
CA ASP A 42 -5.41 26.38 7.31
C ASP A 42 -6.73 25.65 7.61
N CYS A 43 -7.24 24.81 6.71
CA CYS A 43 -8.49 24.07 6.95
C CYS A 43 -8.30 22.87 7.87
N VAL A 44 -9.37 22.44 8.55
CA VAL A 44 -9.38 21.28 9.42
C VAL A 44 -10.29 20.22 8.84
N ASP A 45 -9.76 19.02 8.69
CA ASP A 45 -10.52 17.85 8.32
C ASP A 45 -11.37 17.38 9.51
N SER A 46 -12.69 17.36 9.35
CA SER A 46 -13.63 17.02 10.42
C SER A 46 -13.51 15.58 10.91
N THR A 47 -12.99 14.67 10.09
CA THR A 47 -12.72 13.27 10.47
C THR A 47 -11.49 13.15 11.35
N PHE A 48 -10.52 14.06 11.21
CA PHE A 48 -9.21 13.99 11.87
C PHE A 48 -8.90 15.21 12.74
N ASN A 49 -9.93 15.83 13.33
CA ASN A 49 -9.80 17.07 14.13
C ASN A 49 -9.57 16.84 15.63
N THR A 50 -9.82 15.63 16.13
CA THR A 50 -9.73 15.31 17.56
C THR A 50 -8.60 14.31 17.76
N VAL A 51 -7.51 14.77 18.35
CA VAL A 51 -6.27 14.01 18.53
C VAL A 51 -6.08 13.67 20.00
N ILE A 52 -5.70 12.42 20.29
CA ILE A 52 -5.29 11.99 21.62
C ILE A 52 -3.81 11.64 21.56
N ILE A 53 -3.01 12.22 22.47
CA ILE A 53 -1.59 11.89 22.61
C ILE A 53 -1.47 10.77 23.63
N ASP A 54 -1.03 9.60 23.18
CA ASP A 54 -0.96 8.39 23.99
C ASP A 54 0.31 8.33 24.82
N ALA A 55 1.45 8.74 24.24
CA ALA A 55 2.73 8.67 24.90
C ALA A 55 3.74 9.67 24.32
N GLN A 56 4.68 10.08 25.16
CA GLN A 56 5.90 10.78 24.77
C GLN A 56 7.08 10.06 25.43
N LYS A 57 8.07 9.63 24.65
CA LYS A 57 9.22 8.84 25.14
C LYS A 57 10.51 9.30 24.48
N ASP A 58 11.55 9.49 25.28
CA ASP A 58 12.92 9.61 24.78
C ASP A 58 13.45 8.21 24.46
N ILE A 59 14.04 8.06 23.28
CA ILE A 59 14.55 6.79 22.74
C ILE A 59 15.97 7.04 22.24
N SER A 60 16.91 6.14 22.54
CA SER A 60 18.33 6.29 22.18
C SER A 60 18.73 5.62 20.86
N THR A 61 17.93 4.68 20.36
CA THR A 61 18.21 3.87 19.15
C THR A 61 17.08 4.07 18.15
N PRO A 62 17.34 4.21 16.83
CA PRO A 62 18.65 4.11 16.16
C PRO A 62 19.55 5.33 16.37
N ILE A 63 18.96 6.45 16.79
CA ILE A 63 19.62 7.68 17.23
C ILE A 63 18.81 8.27 18.40
N PRO A 64 19.37 9.16 19.23
CA PRO A 64 18.60 9.90 20.23
C PRO A 64 17.47 10.73 19.59
N HIS A 65 16.23 10.43 19.97
CA HIS A 65 15.04 11.13 19.51
C HIS A 65 13.89 11.05 20.52
N ARG A 66 13.02 12.05 20.51
CA ARG A 66 11.72 12.02 21.19
C ARG A 66 10.70 11.40 20.24
N ARG A 67 10.05 10.31 20.66
CA ARG A 67 8.88 9.75 19.98
C ARG A 67 7.59 10.20 20.65
N ILE A 68 6.67 10.73 19.86
CA ILE A 68 5.31 11.09 20.27
C ILE A 68 4.34 10.19 19.55
N SER A 69 3.57 9.42 20.31
CA SER A 69 2.55 8.50 19.82
C SER A 69 1.17 9.09 20.06
N GLY A 70 0.26 8.94 19.11
CA GLY A 70 -1.12 9.40 19.25
C GLY A 70 -2.05 8.77 18.23
N HIS A 71 -3.34 9.07 18.36
CA HIS A 71 -4.37 8.61 17.44
C HIS A 71 -5.48 9.64 17.26
N PHE A 72 -6.28 9.44 16.21
CA PHE A 72 -7.48 10.23 15.96
C PHE A 72 -8.68 9.59 16.65
N ASN A 73 -9.39 10.35 17.48
CA ASN A 73 -10.56 9.85 18.18
C ASN A 73 -11.68 9.47 17.18
N GLY A 74 -12.37 8.36 17.43
CA GLY A 74 -13.39 7.84 16.52
C GLY A 74 -12.84 7.20 15.22
N SER A 75 -11.52 7.00 15.14
CA SER A 75 -10.82 6.38 14.02
C SER A 75 -9.92 5.24 14.52
N LYS A 76 -9.52 4.35 13.60
CA LYS A 76 -8.49 3.31 13.86
C LYS A 76 -7.08 3.78 13.48
N ILE A 77 -6.94 5.03 13.02
CA ILE A 77 -5.67 5.58 12.53
C ILE A 77 -4.89 6.19 13.69
N ASP A 78 -3.75 5.56 13.96
CA ASP A 78 -2.72 6.02 14.87
C ASP A 78 -1.48 6.55 14.11
N PHE A 79 -0.62 7.26 14.83
CA PHE A 79 0.58 7.89 14.27
C PHE A 79 1.71 7.96 15.30
N ASN A 80 2.93 8.08 14.78
CA ASN A 80 4.12 8.43 15.54
C ASN A 80 4.86 9.60 14.87
N ILE A 81 5.38 10.50 15.71
CA ILE A 81 6.27 11.60 15.30
C ILE A 81 7.60 11.38 16.01
N TYR A 82 8.69 11.34 15.25
CA TYR A 82 10.03 11.06 15.72
C TYR A 82 10.87 12.32 15.55
N LEU A 83 11.21 12.97 16.65
CA LEU A 83 11.92 14.25 16.71
C LEU A 83 13.36 14.01 17.16
N PRO A 84 14.35 13.96 16.25
CA PRO A 84 15.75 13.78 16.61
C PRO A 84 16.27 14.89 17.52
N GLU A 85 17.17 14.57 18.45
CA GLU A 85 17.87 15.57 19.27
C GLU A 85 18.98 16.31 18.49
N SER A 86 19.38 15.77 17.34
CA SER A 86 20.32 16.41 16.42
C SER A 86 19.81 17.77 15.90
N GLU A 87 20.72 18.57 15.35
CA GLU A 87 20.36 19.88 14.79
C GLU A 87 19.25 19.78 13.72
N TRP A 88 18.07 20.30 14.05
CA TRP A 88 16.94 20.36 13.13
C TRP A 88 16.99 21.59 12.21
N LYS A 89 16.92 21.33 10.89
CA LYS A 89 17.06 22.31 9.81
C LYS A 89 15.72 22.74 9.19
N GLY A 90 14.62 22.58 9.92
CA GLY A 90 13.29 23.05 9.49
C GLY A 90 12.58 22.14 8.49
N ARG A 91 12.82 20.82 8.52
CA ARG A 91 12.22 19.84 7.59
C ARG A 91 11.45 18.74 8.31
N PHE A 92 10.57 18.05 7.58
CA PHE A 92 10.13 16.71 7.95
C PHE A 92 9.88 15.82 6.74
N PHE A 93 9.91 14.52 6.98
CA PHE A 93 9.72 13.48 5.98
C PHE A 93 8.62 12.53 6.41
N GLN A 94 7.82 12.06 5.45
CA GLN A 94 6.68 11.20 5.70
C GLN A 94 6.58 10.12 4.63
N LEU A 95 6.95 8.89 4.98
CA LEU A 95 6.73 7.73 4.14
C LEU A 95 5.27 7.27 4.27
N VAL A 96 4.59 7.10 3.13
CA VAL A 96 3.20 6.67 3.07
C VAL A 96 3.03 5.37 2.30
N TYR A 97 2.13 4.52 2.78
CA TYR A 97 1.74 3.27 2.15
C TYR A 97 0.35 2.84 2.65
N PRO A 98 -0.55 2.32 1.79
CA PRO A 98 -1.93 2.01 2.19
C PRO A 98 -2.07 1.01 3.34
N LEU A 99 -1.10 0.10 3.48
CA LEU A 99 -1.15 -1.03 4.42
C LEU A 99 -0.08 -0.94 5.53
N GLN A 100 0.62 0.19 5.67
CA GLN A 100 1.64 0.32 6.73
C GLN A 100 1.01 0.50 8.11
N ASN A 101 1.76 0.16 9.16
CA ASN A 101 1.45 0.59 10.51
C ASN A 101 2.07 1.98 10.79
N SER A 102 1.77 2.53 11.97
CA SER A 102 2.24 3.83 12.41
C SER A 102 3.69 3.85 12.93
N THR A 103 4.40 2.71 12.94
CA THR A 103 5.78 2.62 13.45
C THR A 103 6.76 2.80 12.29
N ALA A 104 7.67 3.76 12.42
CA ALA A 104 8.74 3.99 11.46
C ALA A 104 9.85 2.95 11.66
N GLU A 105 10.44 2.52 10.55
CA GLU A 105 11.65 1.70 10.58
C GLU A 105 12.86 2.56 11.01
N ASP A 106 13.88 1.93 11.58
CA ASP A 106 15.09 2.63 12.05
C ASP A 106 15.74 3.47 10.94
N ALA A 107 15.82 2.91 9.72
CA ALA A 107 16.37 3.60 8.56
C ALA A 107 15.57 4.85 8.16
N GLU A 108 14.25 4.85 8.39
CA GLU A 108 13.38 6.01 8.10
C GLU A 108 13.62 7.15 9.09
N ILE A 109 13.85 6.81 10.37
CA ILE A 109 14.19 7.78 11.43
C ILE A 109 15.57 8.39 11.16
N VAL A 110 16.56 7.55 10.85
CA VAL A 110 17.93 7.99 10.53
C VAL A 110 17.93 8.88 9.28
N PHE A 111 17.25 8.46 8.20
CA PHE A 111 17.13 9.26 6.99
C PHE A 111 16.56 10.66 7.25
N GLY A 112 15.50 10.75 8.06
CA GLY A 112 14.90 12.03 8.45
C GLY A 112 15.90 12.94 9.13
N ALA A 113 16.59 12.41 10.15
CA ALA A 113 17.57 13.15 10.95
C ALA A 113 18.79 13.62 10.14
N GLU A 114 19.42 12.73 9.37
CA GLU A 114 20.57 13.06 8.52
C GLU A 114 20.20 14.09 7.44
N SER A 115 18.94 14.07 7.00
CA SER A 115 18.39 15.06 6.06
C SER A 115 17.99 16.39 6.72
N GLY A 116 18.21 16.54 8.03
CA GLY A 116 17.92 17.75 8.81
C GLY A 116 16.44 17.91 9.18
N GLY A 117 15.69 16.82 9.22
CA GLY A 117 14.26 16.80 9.53
C GLY A 117 13.87 15.84 10.64
N TYR A 118 12.60 15.89 11.02
CA TYR A 118 11.94 14.87 11.83
C TYR A 118 11.12 13.93 10.95
N THR A 119 10.69 12.79 11.48
CA THR A 119 9.93 11.79 10.73
C THR A 119 8.49 11.71 11.24
N ASN A 120 7.53 11.75 10.32
CA ASN A 120 6.13 11.44 10.60
C ASN A 120 5.81 10.06 10.04
N ARG A 121 5.08 9.26 10.82
CA ARG A 121 4.59 7.95 10.40
C ARG A 121 3.14 7.79 10.80
N VAL A 122 2.27 7.51 9.84
CA VAL A 122 0.82 7.34 10.06
C VAL A 122 0.44 5.94 9.60
N ALA A 123 -0.44 5.27 10.35
CA ALA A 123 -1.01 4.01 9.89
C ALA A 123 -1.80 4.22 8.60
N GLY A 124 -1.66 3.27 7.68
CA GLY A 124 -2.34 3.30 6.39
C GLY A 124 -3.86 3.28 6.54
N GLY A 125 -4.53 4.16 5.80
CA GLY A 125 -5.98 4.33 5.86
C GLY A 125 -6.65 4.52 4.50
N GLY A 126 -5.94 4.27 3.40
CA GLY A 126 -6.50 4.34 2.04
C GLY A 126 -6.67 5.74 1.45
N GLY A 127 -5.89 6.73 1.89
CA GLY A 127 -5.92 8.09 1.36
C GLY A 127 -4.90 9.01 2.03
N TYR A 128 -4.95 10.31 1.73
CA TYR A 128 -3.98 11.31 2.20
C TYR A 128 -4.44 12.15 3.40
N ARG A 129 -5.72 12.06 3.78
CA ARG A 129 -6.36 12.99 4.72
C ARG A 129 -5.78 12.89 6.15
N ALA A 130 -5.59 11.67 6.65
CA ALA A 130 -4.97 11.43 7.96
C ALA A 130 -3.50 11.86 7.96
N ASP A 131 -2.76 11.53 6.89
CA ASP A 131 -1.39 11.98 6.68
C ASP A 131 -1.27 13.50 6.72
N ALA A 132 -2.19 14.21 6.06
CA ALA A 132 -2.23 15.67 6.04
C ALA A 132 -2.52 16.26 7.42
N ALA A 133 -3.44 15.65 8.18
CA ALA A 133 -3.73 16.07 9.54
C ALA A 133 -2.50 15.93 10.47
N VAL A 134 -1.76 14.81 10.39
CA VAL A 134 -0.51 14.62 11.14
C VAL A 134 0.59 15.57 10.66
N ALA A 135 0.74 15.79 9.34
CA ALA A 135 1.69 16.74 8.79
C ALA A 135 1.48 18.16 9.35
N LYS A 136 0.21 18.58 9.56
CA LYS A 136 -0.12 19.87 10.16
C LYS A 136 0.10 19.89 11.67
N LEU A 137 -0.35 18.87 12.38
CA LEU A 137 -0.14 18.71 13.84
C LEU A 137 1.35 18.70 14.20
N SER A 138 2.14 17.93 13.46
CA SER A 138 3.57 17.72 13.73
C SER A 138 4.36 19.01 13.69
N ARG A 139 3.96 19.99 12.86
CA ARG A 139 4.61 21.31 12.81
C ARG A 139 4.49 22.03 14.15
N THR A 140 3.30 22.04 14.74
CA THR A 140 3.07 22.67 16.05
C THR A 140 3.89 21.97 17.13
N ILE A 141 3.91 20.64 17.11
CA ILE A 141 4.68 19.83 18.06
C ILE A 141 6.19 20.10 17.90
N ALA A 142 6.71 20.10 16.68
CA ALA A 142 8.12 20.31 16.40
C ALA A 142 8.58 21.75 16.75
N MET A 143 7.76 22.77 16.44
CA MET A 143 8.07 24.15 16.83
C MET A 143 8.22 24.31 18.35
N ASN A 144 7.39 23.61 19.11
CA ASN A 144 7.47 23.61 20.58
C ASN A 144 8.69 22.83 21.07
N TYR A 145 8.90 21.62 20.57
CA TYR A 145 10.01 20.75 20.98
C TYR A 145 11.39 21.38 20.70
N TYR A 146 11.57 21.97 19.53
CA TYR A 146 12.82 22.61 19.13
C TYR A 146 12.94 24.08 19.57
N GLU A 147 11.96 24.61 20.31
CA GLU A 147 11.92 26.01 20.77
C GLU A 147 12.06 27.04 19.64
N LYS A 148 11.47 26.74 18.47
CA LYS A 148 11.53 27.59 17.26
C LYS A 148 10.12 27.96 16.75
N PRO A 149 9.36 28.80 17.47
CA PRO A 149 7.93 29.09 17.19
C PRO A 149 7.66 29.87 15.89
N LYS A 150 8.70 30.34 15.19
CA LYS A 150 8.59 31.09 13.93
C LYS A 150 9.30 30.41 12.76
N SER A 151 9.65 29.13 12.90
CA SER A 151 10.32 28.41 11.81
C SER A 151 9.34 28.06 10.69
N ASN A 152 9.77 28.31 9.46
CA ASN A 152 9.14 27.71 8.30
C ASN A 152 9.52 26.22 8.28
N ILE A 153 8.53 25.33 8.38
CA ILE A 153 8.74 23.88 8.33
C ILE A 153 8.32 23.35 6.96
N TYR A 154 9.31 22.84 6.22
CA TYR A 154 9.14 22.25 4.89
C TYR A 154 8.89 20.74 5.01
N GLY A 155 7.74 20.29 4.52
CA GLY A 155 7.35 18.87 4.57
C GLY A 155 7.58 18.15 3.25
N TYR A 156 7.99 16.88 3.31
CA TYR A 156 8.16 16.03 2.14
C TYR A 156 7.42 14.69 2.31
N ILE A 157 6.56 14.36 1.36
CA ILE A 157 5.82 13.10 1.32
C ILE A 157 6.39 12.19 0.22
N TYR A 158 6.49 10.90 0.49
CA TYR A 158 6.98 9.93 -0.49
C TYR A 158 6.41 8.54 -0.22
N GLY A 159 6.32 7.73 -1.27
CA GLY A 159 5.75 6.39 -1.15
C GLY A 159 5.97 5.58 -2.41
N ALA A 160 6.32 4.31 -2.23
CA ALA A 160 6.56 3.38 -3.33
C ALA A 160 5.34 2.50 -3.63
N SER A 161 5.13 2.08 -4.87
CA SER A 161 4.08 1.13 -5.26
C SER A 161 2.69 1.59 -4.76
N GLY A 162 2.01 0.86 -3.86
CA GLY A 162 0.75 1.33 -3.28
C GLY A 162 0.84 2.71 -2.61
N GLY A 163 2.01 3.06 -2.05
CA GLY A 163 2.31 4.38 -1.49
C GLY A 163 2.37 5.49 -2.53
N SER A 164 2.59 5.17 -3.81
CA SER A 164 2.56 6.16 -4.88
C SER A 164 1.16 6.69 -5.12
N PHE A 165 0.11 5.87 -4.93
CA PHE A 165 -1.28 6.33 -5.00
C PHE A 165 -1.58 7.34 -3.90
N VAL A 166 -1.14 7.05 -2.67
CA VAL A 166 -1.32 7.97 -1.53
C VAL A 166 -0.54 9.26 -1.76
N THR A 167 0.69 9.15 -2.26
CA THR A 167 1.54 10.31 -2.58
C THR A 167 0.94 11.17 -3.70
N ALA A 168 0.47 10.56 -4.79
CA ALA A 168 -0.19 11.27 -5.89
C ALA A 168 -1.47 11.95 -5.40
N GLY A 169 -2.33 11.22 -4.69
CA GLY A 169 -3.55 11.78 -4.10
C GLY A 169 -3.27 12.93 -3.14
N ALA A 170 -2.19 12.85 -2.35
CA ALA A 170 -1.76 13.94 -1.48
C ALA A 170 -1.31 15.19 -2.26
N ILE A 171 -0.50 15.01 -3.31
CA ILE A 171 0.00 16.14 -4.13
C ILE A 171 -1.15 16.80 -4.89
N GLU A 172 -2.10 16.02 -5.41
CA GLU A 172 -3.22 16.52 -6.20
C GLU A 172 -4.30 17.22 -5.34
N ASN A 173 -4.49 16.76 -4.10
CA ASN A 173 -5.61 17.18 -3.26
C ASN A 173 -5.20 17.93 -1.99
N THR A 174 -3.95 18.40 -1.92
CA THR A 174 -3.52 19.27 -0.81
C THR A 174 -2.80 20.52 -1.28
N LEU A 175 -2.96 21.59 -0.51
CA LEU A 175 -2.29 22.87 -0.76
C LEU A 175 -1.50 23.30 0.47
N ASN A 176 -0.19 23.46 0.31
CA ASN A 176 0.75 23.86 1.36
C ASN A 176 0.83 22.92 2.57
N VAL A 177 0.38 21.67 2.45
CA VAL A 177 0.57 20.63 3.48
C VAL A 177 1.97 20.01 3.42
N TRP A 178 2.47 19.74 2.21
CA TRP A 178 3.86 19.37 1.92
C TRP A 178 4.41 20.31 0.84
N GLN A 179 5.73 20.48 0.80
CA GLN A 179 6.45 21.30 -0.19
C GLN A 179 7.15 20.47 -1.26
N GLY A 180 7.18 19.13 -1.11
CA GLY A 180 7.61 18.21 -2.15
C GLY A 180 6.97 16.85 -1.97
N GLY A 181 6.77 16.16 -3.09
CA GLY A 181 6.17 14.83 -3.11
C GLY A 181 6.89 13.92 -4.11
N ILE A 182 7.24 12.69 -3.71
CA ILE A 182 7.97 11.75 -4.57
C ILE A 182 7.19 10.42 -4.64
N PRO A 183 6.37 10.20 -5.69
CA PRO A 183 5.88 8.87 -5.99
C PRO A 183 7.03 8.01 -6.53
N ILE A 184 7.28 6.86 -5.91
CA ILE A 184 8.36 5.94 -6.27
C ILE A 184 7.74 4.70 -6.92
N VAL A 185 8.24 4.24 -8.07
CA VAL A 185 7.63 3.10 -8.81
C VAL A 185 6.11 3.33 -8.95
N GLN A 186 5.76 4.42 -9.63
CA GLN A 186 4.39 4.91 -9.65
C GLN A 186 3.43 3.89 -10.27
N ALA A 187 2.44 3.48 -9.49
CA ALA A 187 1.32 2.71 -9.98
C ALA A 187 0.42 3.60 -10.86
N VAL A 188 -0.10 3.00 -11.92
CA VAL A 188 -0.94 3.62 -12.95
C VAL A 188 -2.25 2.85 -13.09
N SER A 189 -3.18 3.32 -13.91
CA SER A 189 -4.52 2.72 -14.07
C SER A 189 -4.50 1.25 -14.49
N ILE A 190 -3.41 0.75 -15.07
CA ILE A 190 -3.27 -0.67 -15.42
C ILE A 190 -2.56 -1.51 -14.34
N SER A 191 -2.01 -0.91 -13.29
CA SER A 191 -1.20 -1.64 -12.31
C SER A 191 -2.01 -2.67 -11.52
N ASP A 192 -3.08 -2.26 -10.86
CA ASP A 192 -3.90 -3.16 -10.06
C ASP A 192 -5.23 -3.41 -10.78
N PRO A 193 -5.64 -4.67 -11.01
CA PRO A 193 -4.96 -5.91 -10.64
C PRO A 193 -3.99 -6.43 -11.72
N ASN A 194 -3.87 -5.76 -12.88
CA ASN A 194 -3.33 -6.42 -14.07
C ASN A 194 -1.86 -6.80 -13.94
N ASN A 195 -1.00 -6.00 -13.29
CA ASN A 195 0.42 -6.34 -13.06
C ASN A 195 0.58 -7.70 -12.36
N PHE A 196 -0.38 -8.06 -11.52
CA PHE A 196 -0.42 -9.37 -10.89
C PHE A 196 -1.06 -10.40 -11.84
N CYS A 197 -2.22 -10.10 -12.43
CA CYS A 197 -2.93 -11.05 -13.30
C CYS A 197 -2.09 -11.51 -14.51
N LEU A 198 -1.33 -10.62 -15.13
CA LEU A 198 -0.45 -10.94 -16.26
C LEU A 198 0.70 -11.88 -15.85
N ARG A 199 1.25 -11.74 -14.63
CA ARG A 199 2.27 -12.63 -14.09
C ARG A 199 1.70 -14.01 -13.79
N ALA A 200 0.49 -14.07 -13.24
CA ALA A 200 -0.24 -15.31 -13.01
C ALA A 200 -0.59 -16.03 -14.32
N LEU A 201 -1.04 -15.29 -15.34
CA LEU A 201 -1.29 -15.81 -16.68
C LEU A 201 0.00 -16.39 -17.30
N ALA A 202 1.11 -15.67 -17.22
CA ALA A 202 2.41 -16.15 -17.69
C ALA A 202 2.83 -17.44 -16.97
N GLY A 203 2.72 -17.49 -15.63
CA GLY A 203 3.08 -18.68 -14.85
C GLY A 203 2.25 -19.90 -15.24
N LEU A 204 0.95 -19.71 -15.43
CA LEU A 204 0.02 -20.78 -15.81
C LEU A 204 0.29 -21.30 -17.24
N THR A 205 0.45 -20.39 -18.21
CA THR A 205 0.48 -20.75 -19.65
C THR A 205 1.88 -21.05 -20.19
N LEU A 206 2.92 -20.44 -19.60
CA LEU A 206 4.30 -20.54 -20.08
C LEU A 206 5.16 -21.49 -19.24
N GLY A 207 4.69 -21.91 -18.07
CA GLY A 207 5.48 -22.68 -17.10
C GLY A 207 6.06 -23.98 -17.64
N SER A 208 5.32 -24.71 -18.50
CA SER A 208 5.81 -25.95 -19.14
C SER A 208 6.88 -25.71 -20.21
N GLN A 209 7.00 -24.47 -20.71
CA GLN A 209 7.92 -24.06 -21.77
C GLN A 209 9.00 -23.09 -21.26
N LYS A 210 9.12 -22.93 -19.93
CA LYS A 210 9.99 -21.92 -19.31
C LYS A 210 11.45 -22.00 -19.73
N ASP A 211 12.00 -23.21 -19.86
CA ASP A 211 13.40 -23.39 -20.23
C ASP A 211 13.65 -22.92 -21.66
N ALA A 212 12.70 -23.12 -22.57
CA ALA A 212 12.81 -22.61 -23.94
C ALA A 212 12.80 -21.08 -23.98
N ILE A 213 12.01 -20.43 -23.12
CA ILE A 213 11.94 -18.97 -23.02
C ILE A 213 13.24 -18.43 -22.42
N VAL A 214 13.63 -18.92 -21.23
CA VAL A 214 14.85 -18.51 -20.53
C VAL A 214 16.07 -18.65 -21.43
N ASN A 215 16.22 -19.77 -22.14
CA ASN A 215 17.34 -19.98 -23.04
C ASN A 215 17.32 -19.10 -24.29
N SER A 216 16.19 -18.49 -24.64
CA SER A 216 16.05 -17.61 -25.82
C SER A 216 16.23 -16.13 -25.51
N VAL A 217 16.15 -15.74 -24.23
CA VAL A 217 16.28 -14.34 -23.79
C VAL A 217 17.58 -14.07 -23.04
N ARG A 218 18.41 -15.11 -22.83
CA ARG A 218 19.73 -14.96 -22.20
C ARG A 218 20.65 -14.11 -23.07
N PRO A 219 21.57 -13.33 -22.45
CA PRO A 219 22.59 -12.61 -23.19
C PRO A 219 23.36 -13.53 -24.16
N GLY A 220 23.50 -13.09 -25.42
CA GLY A 220 24.23 -13.82 -26.46
C GLY A 220 23.38 -14.74 -27.34
N THR A 221 22.05 -14.71 -27.21
CA THR A 221 21.15 -15.46 -28.10
C THR A 221 20.38 -14.54 -29.06
N ASP A 222 20.44 -14.84 -30.35
CA ASP A 222 19.70 -14.10 -31.40
C ASP A 222 18.36 -14.76 -31.79
N THR A 223 17.97 -15.83 -31.09
CA THR A 223 16.75 -16.58 -31.42
C THR A 223 15.57 -16.07 -30.60
N SER A 224 14.56 -15.54 -31.27
CA SER A 224 13.32 -15.14 -30.63
C SER A 224 12.63 -16.31 -29.90
N PRO A 225 12.17 -16.14 -28.64
CA PRO A 225 11.46 -17.18 -27.88
C PRO A 225 10.18 -17.64 -28.59
N PHE A 226 9.53 -16.76 -29.36
CA PHE A 226 8.31 -17.07 -30.11
C PHE A 226 8.47 -18.25 -31.07
N VAL A 227 9.67 -18.49 -31.61
CA VAL A 227 9.92 -19.60 -32.56
C VAL A 227 9.83 -20.98 -31.89
N ARG A 228 10.10 -21.06 -30.58
CA ARG A 228 10.18 -22.32 -29.82
C ARG A 228 8.90 -22.67 -29.08
N LEU A 229 7.98 -21.71 -28.94
CA LEU A 229 6.74 -21.90 -28.20
C LEU A 229 5.65 -22.55 -29.05
N ASP A 230 4.76 -23.29 -28.41
CA ASP A 230 3.51 -23.74 -29.00
C ASP A 230 2.53 -22.57 -29.25
N ALA A 231 1.38 -22.86 -29.84
CA ALA A 231 0.42 -21.82 -30.21
C ALA A 231 -0.12 -21.04 -28.99
N VAL A 232 -0.34 -21.72 -27.85
CA VAL A 232 -0.88 -21.08 -26.64
C VAL A 232 0.20 -20.22 -25.99
N GLY A 233 1.42 -20.74 -25.86
CA GLY A 233 2.57 -20.03 -25.30
C GLY A 233 2.96 -18.82 -26.14
N ARG A 234 2.89 -18.88 -27.48
CA ARG A 234 3.13 -17.72 -28.33
C ARG A 234 2.15 -16.58 -28.08
N GLU A 235 0.86 -16.87 -28.01
CA GLU A 235 -0.15 -15.81 -27.76
C GLU A 235 -0.08 -15.29 -26.34
N ALA A 236 0.13 -16.17 -25.35
CA ALA A 236 0.30 -15.73 -23.96
C ALA A 236 1.56 -14.88 -23.78
N LEU A 237 2.70 -15.26 -24.39
CA LEU A 237 3.91 -14.45 -24.34
C LEU A 237 3.71 -13.09 -25.01
N ARG A 238 3.00 -13.04 -26.15
CA ARG A 238 2.64 -11.79 -26.81
C ARG A 238 1.83 -10.89 -25.87
N GLU A 239 0.72 -11.40 -25.34
CA GLU A 239 -0.18 -10.67 -24.43
C GLU A 239 0.57 -10.06 -23.24
N VAL A 240 1.34 -10.87 -22.50
CA VAL A 240 2.01 -10.38 -21.28
C VAL A 240 3.14 -9.39 -21.60
N THR A 241 3.78 -9.50 -22.77
CA THR A 241 4.80 -8.54 -23.18
C THR A 241 4.21 -7.22 -23.69
N GLU A 242 3.10 -7.27 -24.41
CA GLU A 242 2.36 -6.06 -24.84
C GLU A 242 1.74 -5.33 -23.65
N LEU A 243 1.34 -6.05 -22.60
CA LEU A 243 0.90 -5.49 -21.32
C LEU A 243 2.04 -5.00 -20.41
N GLY A 244 3.30 -5.15 -20.85
CA GLY A 244 4.44 -4.46 -20.26
C GLY A 244 5.45 -5.30 -19.49
N ILE A 245 5.38 -6.65 -19.52
CA ILE A 245 6.54 -7.45 -19.08
C ILE A 245 7.63 -7.36 -20.16
N PRO A 246 8.82 -6.81 -19.87
CA PRO A 246 9.90 -6.83 -20.84
C PRO A 246 10.27 -8.28 -21.18
N LEU A 247 10.44 -8.58 -22.47
CA LEU A 247 10.75 -9.94 -22.91
C LEU A 247 11.99 -10.51 -22.21
N ASP A 248 13.02 -9.69 -22.05
CA ASP A 248 14.29 -10.07 -21.43
C ASP A 248 14.14 -10.36 -19.91
N ALA A 249 13.09 -9.84 -19.26
CA ALA A 249 12.83 -10.12 -17.85
C ALA A 249 12.50 -11.60 -17.61
N PHE A 250 12.09 -12.34 -18.64
CA PHE A 250 11.88 -13.79 -18.56
C PHE A 250 13.16 -14.60 -18.41
N GLU A 251 14.36 -13.98 -18.46
CA GLU A 251 15.60 -14.63 -18.00
C GLU A 251 15.44 -15.14 -16.56
N ASP A 252 14.67 -14.39 -15.74
CA ASP A 252 14.29 -14.71 -14.38
C ASP A 252 12.81 -15.09 -14.29
N PHE A 253 12.45 -16.18 -14.98
CA PHE A 253 11.07 -16.69 -15.00
C PHE A 253 10.50 -16.90 -13.59
N GLU A 254 11.31 -17.38 -12.64
CA GLU A 254 10.84 -17.62 -11.26
C GLU A 254 10.56 -16.33 -10.47
N GLY A 255 11.24 -15.23 -10.80
CA GLY A 255 10.95 -13.89 -10.26
C GLY A 255 9.72 -13.25 -10.88
N ILE A 256 9.50 -13.46 -12.18
CA ILE A 256 8.37 -12.86 -12.91
C ILE A 256 7.09 -13.67 -12.76
N ALA A 257 7.11 -14.94 -13.10
CA ALA A 257 5.92 -15.78 -13.26
C ALA A 257 5.87 -16.95 -12.27
N GLY A 258 7.01 -17.31 -11.67
CA GLY A 258 7.09 -18.27 -10.57
C GLY A 258 6.82 -17.66 -9.20
N ASN A 259 7.26 -18.35 -8.15
CA ASN A 259 6.93 -17.98 -6.77
C ASN A 259 8.13 -17.50 -5.93
N ARG A 260 9.24 -17.10 -6.57
CA ARG A 260 10.45 -16.66 -5.83
C ARG A 260 10.21 -15.40 -5.00
N THR A 261 9.26 -14.55 -5.41
CA THR A 261 8.91 -13.30 -4.70
C THR A 261 7.68 -13.46 -3.80
N ASP A 262 7.35 -14.68 -3.37
CA ASP A 262 6.07 -15.01 -2.69
C ASP A 262 4.83 -14.53 -3.45
N PHE A 263 4.97 -14.42 -4.79
CA PHE A 263 3.97 -13.83 -5.67
C PHE A 263 2.59 -14.48 -5.51
N LEU A 264 2.54 -15.80 -5.39
CA LEU A 264 1.29 -16.53 -5.23
C LEU A 264 0.59 -16.22 -3.90
N GLN A 265 1.37 -15.99 -2.83
CA GLN A 265 0.79 -15.56 -1.56
C GLN A 265 0.22 -14.15 -1.70
N THR A 266 0.99 -13.20 -2.25
CA THR A 266 0.51 -11.82 -2.50
C THR A 266 -0.73 -11.81 -3.38
N PHE A 267 -0.74 -12.58 -4.47
CA PHE A 267 -1.88 -12.71 -5.38
C PHE A 267 -3.15 -13.16 -4.63
N ARG A 268 -3.02 -14.16 -3.76
CA ARG A 268 -4.15 -14.70 -2.99
C ARG A 268 -4.66 -13.73 -1.93
N THR A 269 -3.77 -13.06 -1.21
CA THR A 269 -4.17 -12.24 -0.06
C THR A 269 -4.58 -10.83 -0.44
N MET A 270 -4.18 -10.36 -1.62
CA MET A 270 -4.47 -9.01 -2.09
C MET A 270 -5.39 -9.03 -3.30
N VAL A 271 -4.96 -9.64 -4.41
CA VAL A 271 -5.62 -9.49 -5.71
C VAL A 271 -7.02 -10.11 -5.74
N ILE A 272 -7.15 -11.35 -5.26
CA ILE A 272 -8.45 -12.04 -5.26
C ILE A 272 -9.49 -11.29 -4.42
N PRO A 273 -9.23 -10.96 -3.13
CA PRO A 273 -10.18 -10.18 -2.32
C PRO A 273 -10.53 -8.82 -2.93
N THR A 274 -9.55 -8.16 -3.58
CA THR A 274 -9.81 -6.89 -4.27
C THR A 274 -10.80 -7.07 -5.42
N ILE A 275 -10.60 -8.08 -6.29
CA ILE A 275 -11.52 -8.36 -7.39
C ILE A 275 -12.91 -8.72 -6.84
N GLU A 276 -13.01 -9.59 -5.84
CA GLU A 276 -14.30 -9.96 -5.22
C GLU A 276 -15.03 -8.76 -4.62
N SER A 277 -14.28 -7.78 -4.07
CA SER A 277 -14.87 -6.57 -3.50
C SER A 277 -15.42 -5.61 -4.56
N PHE A 278 -14.82 -5.54 -5.75
CA PHE A 278 -15.25 -4.64 -6.83
C PHE A 278 -16.28 -5.28 -7.76
N ASP A 279 -16.13 -6.58 -8.06
CA ASP A 279 -17.04 -7.37 -8.88
C ASP A 279 -17.26 -8.74 -8.22
N PRO A 280 -18.23 -8.84 -7.29
CA PRO A 280 -18.55 -10.08 -6.59
C PRO A 280 -19.00 -11.21 -7.52
N SER A 281 -19.47 -10.90 -8.72
CA SER A 281 -19.91 -11.89 -9.71
C SER A 281 -18.79 -12.37 -10.63
N TYR A 282 -17.64 -11.72 -10.64
CA TYR A 282 -16.55 -11.94 -11.61
C TYR A 282 -16.23 -13.42 -11.82
N PHE A 283 -16.01 -14.16 -10.72
CA PHE A 283 -15.57 -15.55 -10.82
C PHE A 283 -16.65 -16.50 -11.36
N ASP A 284 -17.93 -16.25 -11.07
CA ASP A 284 -19.01 -17.05 -11.64
C ASP A 284 -19.25 -16.65 -13.11
N ASP A 285 -19.22 -15.36 -13.40
CA ASP A 285 -19.33 -14.81 -14.75
C ASP A 285 -18.24 -15.35 -15.68
N PHE A 286 -16.99 -15.42 -15.20
CA PHE A 286 -15.85 -15.94 -15.94
C PHE A 286 -16.12 -17.34 -16.52
N TRP A 287 -16.78 -18.21 -15.75
CA TRP A 287 -17.07 -19.58 -16.15
C TRP A 287 -18.42 -19.76 -16.85
N THR A 288 -19.33 -18.78 -16.78
CA THR A 288 -20.72 -18.96 -17.21
C THR A 288 -21.19 -18.00 -18.31
N LYS A 289 -20.60 -16.81 -18.43
CA LYS A 289 -21.04 -15.79 -19.40
C LYS A 289 -20.16 -15.77 -20.65
N LYS A 290 -20.79 -15.45 -21.79
CA LYS A 290 -20.10 -15.23 -23.07
C LYS A 290 -19.18 -14.00 -22.97
N GLY A 291 -18.01 -14.09 -23.59
CA GLY A 291 -17.02 -13.02 -23.62
C GLY A 291 -15.86 -13.23 -22.64
N TYR A 292 -15.99 -14.18 -21.72
CA TYR A 292 -14.90 -14.63 -20.87
C TYR A 292 -14.19 -15.86 -21.44
N LEU A 293 -12.89 -15.96 -21.16
CA LEU A 293 -12.03 -17.05 -21.61
C LEU A 293 -12.53 -18.43 -21.14
N GLY A 294 -13.20 -18.50 -19.98
CA GLY A 294 -13.80 -19.73 -19.46
C GLY A 294 -14.86 -20.33 -20.39
N THR A 295 -15.60 -19.50 -21.15
CA THR A 295 -16.62 -19.95 -22.12
C THR A 295 -16.20 -19.84 -23.58
N GLU A 296 -15.04 -19.23 -23.84
CA GLU A 296 -14.53 -19.01 -25.19
C GLU A 296 -14.11 -20.32 -25.88
N LYS A 297 -14.47 -20.46 -27.16
CA LYS A 297 -14.09 -21.60 -28.00
C LYS A 297 -12.79 -21.32 -28.75
N SER A 298 -11.68 -21.35 -28.02
CA SER A 298 -10.32 -21.17 -28.55
C SER A 298 -9.34 -22.13 -27.87
N LYS A 299 -8.14 -22.28 -28.44
CA LYS A 299 -7.08 -23.11 -27.83
C LYS A 299 -6.71 -22.66 -26.41
N LEU A 300 -6.72 -21.35 -26.17
CA LEU A 300 -6.44 -20.79 -24.85
C LEU A 300 -7.61 -21.05 -23.88
N GLY A 301 -8.87 -20.89 -24.34
CA GLY A 301 -10.04 -21.26 -23.54
C GLY A 301 -10.08 -22.75 -23.19
N ASP A 302 -9.74 -23.62 -24.13
CA ASP A 302 -9.61 -25.07 -23.93
C ASP A 302 -8.52 -25.40 -22.90
N PHE A 303 -7.37 -24.73 -22.98
CA PHE A 303 -6.29 -24.85 -22.00
C PHE A 303 -6.76 -24.49 -20.58
N PHE A 304 -7.48 -23.38 -20.40
CA PHE A 304 -8.00 -22.97 -19.09
C PHE A 304 -9.01 -23.97 -18.52
N ARG A 305 -9.95 -24.45 -19.34
CA ARG A 305 -10.96 -25.44 -18.91
C ARG A 305 -10.33 -26.78 -18.54
N THR A 306 -9.33 -27.24 -19.29
CA THR A 306 -8.63 -28.51 -19.02
C THR A 306 -7.66 -28.42 -17.85
N SER A 307 -7.16 -27.22 -17.53
CA SER A 307 -6.29 -26.98 -16.37
C SER A 307 -7.06 -26.85 -15.06
N LEU A 308 -8.39 -26.70 -15.09
CA LEU A 308 -9.22 -26.63 -13.90
C LEU A 308 -9.38 -28.03 -13.27
N TYR A 309 -8.98 -28.16 -12.01
CA TYR A 309 -9.22 -29.35 -11.21
C TYR A 309 -10.28 -29.06 -10.15
N GLU A 310 -11.45 -29.68 -10.28
CA GLU A 310 -12.49 -29.67 -9.25
C GLU A 310 -12.56 -31.03 -8.57
N TYR A 311 -12.49 -31.06 -7.24
CA TYR A 311 -12.63 -32.28 -6.47
C TYR A 311 -13.26 -31.98 -5.10
N ASN A 312 -13.99 -32.96 -4.57
CA ASN A 312 -14.50 -32.90 -3.21
C ASN A 312 -13.38 -33.28 -2.23
N ALA A 313 -13.18 -32.47 -1.20
CA ALA A 313 -12.19 -32.72 -0.16
C ALA A 313 -12.80 -32.49 1.23
N THR A 314 -12.34 -33.26 2.22
CA THR A 314 -12.66 -33.06 3.63
C THR A 314 -11.48 -32.38 4.31
N ILE A 315 -11.73 -31.23 4.94
CA ILE A 315 -10.71 -30.53 5.73
C ILE A 315 -10.46 -31.36 6.99
N GLN A 316 -9.26 -31.92 7.12
CA GLN A 316 -8.90 -32.75 8.29
C GLN A 316 -8.40 -31.92 9.47
N ALA A 317 -7.73 -30.79 9.22
CA ALA A 317 -7.23 -29.88 10.25
C ALA A 317 -7.00 -28.49 9.67
N VAL A 318 -7.18 -27.46 10.50
CA VAL A 318 -6.81 -26.07 10.20
C VAL A 318 -5.62 -25.71 11.09
N LYS A 319 -4.45 -25.48 10.50
CA LYS A 319 -3.26 -25.01 11.23
C LYS A 319 -3.19 -23.48 11.15
N GLY A 320 -3.40 -22.80 12.28
CA GLY A 320 -3.20 -21.36 12.40
C GLY A 320 -1.77 -21.01 12.83
N PRO A 321 -1.29 -19.78 12.58
CA PRO A 321 0.00 -19.32 13.10
C PRO A 321 -0.04 -19.22 14.63
N THR A 322 1.03 -19.65 15.28
CA THR A 322 1.12 -19.81 16.75
C THR A 322 1.14 -18.51 17.55
N ASN A 323 1.02 -17.32 16.97
CA ASN A 323 0.98 -16.04 17.72
C ASN A 323 0.55 -14.83 16.86
N ALA A 324 -0.57 -14.89 16.14
CA ALA A 324 -1.11 -13.68 15.48
C ALA A 324 -2.64 -13.63 15.48
N THR A 325 -3.14 -12.42 15.68
CA THR A 325 -4.54 -12.01 15.75
C THR A 325 -5.36 -12.58 14.60
N ARG A 326 -6.47 -13.24 14.92
CA ARG A 326 -7.37 -13.90 13.97
C ARG A 326 -7.99 -12.90 13.00
N ILE A 327 -7.56 -12.91 11.74
CA ILE A 327 -8.39 -12.48 10.61
C ILE A 327 -8.91 -13.76 9.95
N TRP A 328 -10.19 -14.05 10.15
CA TRP A 328 -10.89 -15.12 9.43
C TRP A 328 -11.14 -14.65 7.99
N HIS A 329 -10.68 -15.42 7.01
CA HIS A 329 -11.17 -15.35 5.63
C HIS A 329 -11.80 -16.70 5.28
N PRO A 330 -13.07 -16.78 4.82
CA PRO A 330 -13.81 -18.04 4.66
C PRO A 330 -13.35 -18.97 3.52
N ALA A 331 -12.19 -18.74 2.93
CA ALA A 331 -11.68 -19.56 1.84
C ALA A 331 -10.19 -19.85 2.09
N TYR A 332 -9.72 -20.98 1.57
CA TYR A 332 -8.31 -21.35 1.46
C TYR A 332 -7.73 -22.13 2.66
N CYS A 333 -7.96 -23.45 2.66
CA CYS A 333 -7.08 -24.41 3.32
C CYS A 333 -5.81 -24.60 2.48
N GLN A 334 -4.63 -24.43 3.08
CA GLN A 334 -3.39 -24.97 2.52
C GLN A 334 -3.34 -26.48 2.82
N VAL A 335 -3.40 -27.29 1.77
CA VAL A 335 -2.84 -28.65 1.77
C VAL A 335 -1.54 -28.56 0.99
N GLU A 336 -0.47 -29.15 1.52
CA GLU A 336 0.89 -29.13 0.96
C GLU A 336 0.90 -29.07 -0.58
N GLY A 337 1.30 -27.90 -1.10
CA GLY A 337 1.69 -27.73 -2.50
C GLY A 337 0.62 -27.42 -3.56
N ARG A 338 -0.69 -27.32 -3.28
CA ARG A 338 -1.70 -27.03 -4.36
C ARG A 338 -2.88 -26.15 -3.91
N GLN A 339 -3.37 -25.27 -4.80
CA GLN A 339 -4.58 -24.47 -4.57
C GLN A 339 -5.86 -25.26 -4.77
N ILE A 340 -6.85 -24.99 -3.90
CA ILE A 340 -8.17 -25.61 -3.88
C ILE A 340 -9.21 -24.51 -4.00
N LYS A 341 -10.17 -24.65 -4.93
CA LYS A 341 -11.39 -23.82 -4.96
C LYS A 341 -12.48 -24.57 -4.19
N SER A 342 -12.83 -24.11 -2.98
CA SER A 342 -13.98 -24.65 -2.25
C SER A 342 -15.23 -23.84 -2.56
N ARG A 343 -16.15 -24.38 -3.36
CA ARG A 343 -17.52 -23.87 -3.45
C ARG A 343 -18.29 -24.37 -2.21
N ASN A 344 -18.97 -23.46 -1.52
CA ASN A 344 -19.85 -23.64 -0.34
C ASN A 344 -19.16 -23.84 1.02
N LEU A 345 -18.87 -22.72 1.70
CA LEU A 345 -18.72 -22.66 3.17
C LEU A 345 -19.66 -21.58 3.75
N TYR A 346 -20.96 -21.75 3.58
CA TYR A 346 -21.95 -21.17 4.48
C TYR A 346 -22.45 -22.28 5.40
N GLY A 347 -21.89 -22.34 6.60
CA GLY A 347 -22.32 -23.23 7.66
C GLY A 347 -22.00 -22.60 9.00
N THR A 348 -23.04 -22.13 9.70
CA THR A 348 -22.95 -21.71 11.10
C THR A 348 -22.65 -22.92 11.97
N ALA A 349 -21.49 -22.93 12.63
CA ALA A 349 -21.25 -23.87 13.73
C ALA A 349 -21.80 -23.24 15.02
N ARG A 350 -22.76 -23.92 15.65
CA ARG A 350 -23.09 -23.71 17.07
C ARG A 350 -22.03 -24.34 17.95
#